data_AF-A0A2Z3H9E6-F1
#
_entry.id   AF-A0A2Z3H9E6-F1
#
_cell.length_a   1.000
_cell.length_b   1.000
_cell.length_c   1.000
_cell.angle_alpha   90.00
_cell.angle_beta   90.00
_cell.angle_gamma   90.00
#
_symmetry.space_group_name_H-M   'P 1'
#
loop_
_entity.id
_entity.type
_entity.pdbx_description
1 polymer ?
#
loop_
_entity_poly.entity_id
_entity_poly.type
_entity_poly.pdbx_seq_one_letter_code
_entity_poly.pdbx_strand_id
1 'polypeptide(L)'
;MLRAALALALGFAVVTLAGSGNLTADDKKPETKKLEGKLTCTKCSLSETKTCGHALVVKEGEKEVKYYLSDKGAKESYHGKCCTAPVDATVTGKVVEKDKKLTIEEPKVEIKK
;
A
#
# COMPACT_ATOMS: atom_id res chain seq x y z
N MET A 1 -53.48 -30.35 4.26
CA MET A 1 -52.36 -29.91 5.11
C MET A 1 -51.06 -30.39 4.50
N LEU A 2 -50.46 -29.59 3.61
CA LEU A 2 -49.04 -29.58 3.29
C LEU A 2 -48.82 -28.61 2.12
N ARG A 3 -47.81 -27.75 2.30
CA ARG A 3 -46.99 -27.12 1.26
C ARG A 3 -47.57 -25.90 0.54
N ALA A 4 -46.87 -24.80 0.81
CA ALA A 4 -46.21 -23.95 -0.18
C ALA A 4 -46.63 -22.49 -0.14
N ALA A 5 -45.58 -21.66 -0.09
CA ALA A 5 -45.50 -20.37 -0.76
C ALA A 5 -46.43 -19.26 -0.22
N LEU A 6 -45.95 -18.56 0.80
CA LEU A 6 -46.31 -17.16 0.94
C LEU A 6 -45.25 -16.33 0.20
N ALA A 7 -45.61 -16.00 -1.04
CA ALA A 7 -44.94 -15.02 -1.85
C ALA A 7 -45.08 -13.62 -1.23
N LEU A 8 -43.99 -12.87 -1.16
CA LEU A 8 -44.05 -11.42 -1.24
C LEU A 8 -43.12 -11.00 -2.38
N ALA A 9 -43.71 -10.95 -3.57
CA ALA A 9 -43.12 -10.33 -4.75
C ALA A 9 -43.52 -8.85 -4.76
N LEU A 10 -42.50 -7.98 -4.67
CA LEU A 10 -42.43 -6.62 -5.22
C LEU A 10 -40.93 -6.45 -5.48
N GLY A 11 -40.40 -6.32 -6.69
CA GLY A 11 -40.96 -5.75 -7.90
C GLY A 11 -39.99 -4.67 -8.39
N PHE A 12 -39.15 -5.05 -9.35
CA PHE A 12 -38.44 -4.20 -10.34
C PHE A 12 -37.43 -3.13 -9.87
N ALA A 13 -36.16 -3.38 -10.17
CA ALA A 13 -35.43 -2.58 -11.17
C ALA A 13 -34.15 -3.33 -11.62
N VAL A 14 -34.15 -3.77 -12.87
CA VAL A 14 -32.97 -4.21 -13.60
C VAL A 14 -32.11 -2.96 -13.85
N VAL A 15 -30.90 -2.93 -13.28
CA VAL A 15 -29.83 -2.05 -13.78
C VAL A 15 -28.73 -2.95 -14.32
N THR A 16 -28.87 -3.32 -15.59
CA THR A 16 -27.73 -3.63 -16.44
C THR A 16 -26.88 -2.38 -16.56
N LEU A 17 -25.81 -2.30 -15.78
CA LEU A 17 -24.67 -1.47 -16.15
C LEU A 17 -23.54 -2.40 -16.55
N ALA A 18 -23.31 -2.44 -17.86
CA ALA A 18 -22.10 -2.94 -18.47
C ALA A 18 -20.90 -2.23 -17.83
N GLY A 19 -20.28 -2.90 -16.87
CA GLY A 19 -18.94 -2.61 -16.39
C GLY A 19 -18.04 -3.73 -16.87
N SER A 20 -17.66 -3.69 -18.15
CA SER A 20 -16.49 -4.39 -18.67
C SER A 20 -15.24 -3.85 -17.99
N GLY A 21 -15.07 -4.15 -16.70
CA GLY A 21 -13.77 -4.10 -16.04
C GLY A 21 -13.13 -5.43 -16.29
N ASN A 22 -12.37 -5.53 -17.37
CA ASN A 22 -11.40 -6.60 -17.55
C ASN A 22 -10.67 -6.80 -16.22
N LEU A 23 -10.89 -7.94 -15.56
CA LEU A 23 -9.89 -8.56 -14.69
C LEU A 23 -8.78 -9.09 -15.60
N THR A 24 -8.19 -8.21 -16.41
CA THR A 24 -6.87 -8.45 -16.96
C THR A 24 -5.95 -8.49 -15.75
N ALA A 25 -5.09 -9.51 -15.72
CA ALA A 25 -3.83 -9.41 -15.02
C ALA A 25 -3.21 -8.08 -15.45
N ASP A 26 -3.41 -7.05 -14.62
CA ASP A 26 -2.91 -5.72 -14.88
C ASP A 26 -1.39 -5.89 -14.88
N ASP A 27 -0.83 -5.80 -16.08
CA ASP A 27 0.54 -5.43 -16.32
C ASP A 27 0.74 -4.13 -15.53
N LYS A 28 1.06 -4.27 -14.21
CA LYS A 28 1.22 -3.17 -13.26
C LYS A 28 2.39 -2.35 -13.77
N LYS A 29 2.11 -1.45 -14.72
CA LYS A 29 3.06 -0.42 -15.11
C LYS A 29 3.49 0.27 -13.82
N PRO A 30 4.80 0.49 -13.61
CA PRO A 30 5.29 1.20 -12.45
C PRO A 30 4.66 2.60 -12.44
N GLU A 31 3.58 2.77 -11.69
CA GLU A 31 2.91 4.04 -11.53
C GLU A 31 3.67 4.83 -10.47
N THR A 32 4.08 6.05 -10.84
CA THR A 32 4.60 7.01 -9.86
C THR A 32 3.44 7.42 -8.95
N LYS A 33 3.49 7.01 -7.68
CA LYS A 33 2.49 7.36 -6.67
C LYS A 33 3.12 8.21 -5.57
N LYS A 34 2.32 9.14 -5.05
CA LYS A 34 2.61 9.89 -3.83
C LYS A 34 1.83 9.23 -2.69
N LEU A 35 2.55 8.71 -1.70
CA LEU A 35 1.99 7.99 -0.56
C LEU A 35 2.36 8.72 0.73
N GLU A 36 1.44 8.74 1.68
CA GLU A 36 1.63 9.38 2.98
C GLU A 36 1.49 8.32 4.07
N GLY A 37 2.44 8.29 4.99
CA GLY A 37 2.45 7.26 6.02
C GLY A 37 3.61 7.45 6.99
N LYS A 38 3.93 6.38 7.72
CA LYS A 38 5.02 6.38 8.70
C LYS A 38 6.27 5.75 8.09
N LEU A 39 7.29 6.57 7.85
CA LEU A 39 8.60 6.10 7.43
C LEU A 39 9.27 5.40 8.61
N THR A 40 9.65 4.15 8.37
CA THR A 40 10.05 3.21 9.42
C THR A 40 11.32 2.48 8.98
N CYS A 41 12.29 2.34 9.88
CA CYS A 41 13.50 1.57 9.61
C CYS A 41 13.21 0.06 9.56
N THR A 42 13.54 -0.60 8.45
CA THR A 42 13.26 -2.03 8.24
C THR A 42 14.09 -2.94 9.15
N LYS A 43 15.24 -2.46 9.62
CA LYS A 43 16.08 -3.17 10.60
C LYS A 43 15.66 -2.88 12.03
N CYS A 44 15.73 -1.62 12.44
CA CYS A 44 15.65 -1.26 13.85
C CYS A 44 14.21 -1.29 14.38
N SER A 45 13.24 -0.81 13.59
CA SER A 45 11.84 -0.78 14.02
C SER A 45 11.08 -2.05 13.61
N LEU A 46 11.35 -2.61 12.42
CA LEU A 46 10.64 -3.80 11.94
C LEU A 46 11.38 -5.12 12.20
N SER A 47 12.71 -5.11 12.41
CA SER A 47 13.52 -6.33 12.55
C SER A 47 13.40 -7.32 11.38
N GLU A 48 13.09 -6.82 10.17
CA GLU A 48 12.89 -7.63 8.97
C GLU A 48 14.17 -7.78 8.13
N THR A 49 15.15 -6.88 8.30
CA THR A 49 16.40 -6.86 7.52
C THR A 49 17.64 -6.81 8.40
N LYS A 50 18.77 -7.36 7.90
CA LYS A 50 20.07 -7.33 8.60
C LYS A 50 20.73 -5.95 8.56
N THR A 51 20.47 -5.19 7.50
CA THR A 51 20.99 -3.84 7.24
C THR A 51 19.86 -2.82 7.31
N CYS A 52 20.18 -1.57 7.66
CA CYS A 52 19.20 -0.50 7.69
C CYS A 52 18.71 -0.19 6.27
N GLY A 53 17.41 -0.30 6.06
CA GLY A 53 16.65 0.26 4.95
C GLY A 53 15.41 0.94 5.50
N HIS A 54 14.53 1.37 4.62
CA HIS A 54 13.31 2.06 5.03
C HIS A 54 12.08 1.47 4.38
N ALA A 55 10.95 1.56 5.08
CA ALA A 55 9.63 1.24 4.57
C ALA A 55 8.66 2.33 4.99
N LEU A 56 7.77 2.72 4.09
CA LEU A 56 6.63 3.57 4.38
C LEU A 56 5.45 2.66 4.77
N VAL A 57 4.98 2.80 6.01
CA VAL A 57 3.78 2.11 6.49
C VAL A 57 2.59 3.04 6.26
N VAL A 58 1.71 2.66 5.33
CA VAL A 58 0.51 3.41 4.97
C VAL A 58 -0.70 2.70 5.56
N LYS A 59 -1.61 3.46 6.18
CA LYS A 59 -2.89 2.93 6.65
C LYS A 59 -3.91 3.00 5.53
N GLU A 60 -4.30 1.85 5.00
CA GLU A 60 -5.38 1.71 4.02
C GLU A 60 -6.59 1.08 4.72
N GLY A 61 -7.48 1.93 5.21
CA GLY A 61 -8.60 1.51 6.06
C GLY A 61 -8.11 0.96 7.39
N GLU A 62 -8.46 -0.30 7.68
CA GLU A 62 -8.06 -1.00 8.91
C GLU A 62 -6.71 -1.73 8.79
N LYS A 63 -6.11 -1.75 7.59
CA LYS A 63 -4.89 -2.50 7.30
C LYS A 63 -3.68 -1.59 7.17
N GLU A 64 -2.54 -2.07 7.66
CA GLU A 64 -1.24 -1.43 7.43
C GLU A 64 -0.55 -2.10 6.24
N VAL A 65 -0.28 -1.30 5.21
CA VAL A 65 0.42 -1.73 4.00
C VAL A 65 1.84 -1.17 4.05
N LYS A 66 2.83 -2.06 3.92
CA LYS A 66 4.26 -1.72 3.96
C LYS A 66 4.79 -1.57 2.54
N TYR A 67 5.28 -0.38 2.23
CA TYR A 67 5.98 -0.07 0.99
C TYR A 67 7.47 0.09 1.28
N TYR A 68 8.29 -0.87 0.86
CA TYR A 68 9.74 -0.83 1.07
C TYR A 68 10.38 0.19 0.11
N LEU A 69 11.40 0.92 0.55
CA LEU A 69 12.07 1.91 -0.29
C LEU A 69 13.32 1.29 -0.92
N SER A 70 13.46 1.43 -2.23
CA SER A 70 14.71 1.13 -2.92
C SER A 70 15.66 2.32 -2.79
N ASP A 71 16.26 2.48 -1.62
CA ASP A 71 17.13 3.59 -1.24
C ASP A 71 18.56 3.14 -0.87
N LYS A 72 19.40 4.08 -0.41
CA LYS A 72 20.78 3.80 0.02
C LYS A 72 20.87 3.38 1.51
N GLY A 73 19.74 3.05 2.14
CA GLY A 73 19.65 2.61 3.51
C GLY A 73 20.21 3.62 4.50
N ALA A 74 21.11 3.18 5.38
CA ALA A 74 21.74 4.03 6.40
C ALA A 74 22.45 5.30 5.86
N LYS A 75 22.74 5.36 4.55
CA LYS A 75 23.40 6.51 3.91
C LYS A 75 22.41 7.61 3.51
N GLU A 76 21.11 7.38 3.64
CA GLU A 76 20.09 8.37 3.34
C GLU A 76 20.05 9.48 4.40
N SER A 77 19.83 10.71 3.97
CA SER A 77 19.82 11.89 4.85
C SER A 77 18.72 11.83 5.92
N TYR A 78 17.65 11.09 5.65
CA TYR A 78 16.52 10.88 6.57
C TYR A 78 16.70 9.68 7.51
N HIS A 79 17.76 8.87 7.37
CA HIS A 79 17.96 7.67 8.18
C HIS A 79 17.93 7.98 9.68
N GLY A 80 18.70 8.98 10.12
CA GLY A 80 18.79 9.36 11.54
C GLY A 80 17.45 9.81 12.15
N LYS A 81 16.48 10.22 11.34
CA LYS A 81 15.16 10.67 11.80
C LYS A 81 14.20 9.51 12.05
N CYS A 82 14.32 8.42 11.28
CA CYS A 82 13.40 7.28 11.29
C CYS A 82 14.04 5.97 11.78
N CYS A 83 15.29 6.01 12.24
CA CYS A 83 16.06 4.82 12.63
C CYS A 83 15.48 4.15 13.87
N THR A 84 15.20 4.90 14.94
CA THR A 84 14.74 4.34 16.21
C THR A 84 13.23 4.41 16.38
N ALA A 85 12.57 5.36 15.73
CA ALA A 85 11.13 5.56 15.80
C ALA A 85 10.56 5.90 14.42
N PRO A 86 9.34 5.44 14.09
CA PRO A 86 8.65 5.85 12.87
C PRO A 86 8.36 7.36 12.87
N VAL A 87 8.51 7.99 11.71
CA VAL A 87 8.18 9.42 11.52
C VAL A 87 7.17 9.58 10.39
N ASP A 88 6.27 10.54 10.52
CA ASP A 88 5.33 10.83 9.43
C ASP A 88 6.08 11.42 8.24
N ALA A 89 5.83 10.85 7.06
CA ALA A 89 6.50 11.21 5.83
C ALA A 89 5.59 11.04 4.63
N THR A 90 5.96 11.74 3.57
CA THR A 90 5.40 11.59 2.24
C THR A 90 6.49 11.02 1.34
N VAL A 91 6.19 9.94 0.63
CA VAL A 91 7.11 9.32 -0.33
C VAL A 91 6.48 9.34 -1.70
N THR A 92 7.20 9.86 -2.68
CA THR A 92 6.82 9.80 -4.09
C THR A 92 7.78 8.89 -4.84
N GLY A 93 7.28 7.94 -5.60
CA GLY A 93 8.12 7.07 -6.43
C GLY A 93 7.30 6.03 -7.17
N LYS A 94 8.00 5.19 -7.94
CA LYS A 94 7.35 4.13 -8.73
C LYS A 94 7.05 2.94 -7.85
N VAL A 95 5.78 2.61 -7.67
CA VAL A 95 5.39 1.44 -6.89
C VAL A 95 5.45 0.21 -7.79
N VAL A 96 6.30 -0.74 -7.40
CA VAL A 96 6.45 -2.04 -8.06
C VAL A 96 6.29 -3.16 -7.06
N GLU A 97 5.81 -4.31 -7.52
CA GLU A 97 5.75 -5.52 -6.69
C GLU A 97 6.99 -6.37 -6.99
N LYS A 98 7.82 -6.59 -5.97
CA LYS A 98 9.01 -7.45 -6.03
C LYS A 98 8.94 -8.47 -4.91
N ASP A 99 9.11 -9.74 -5.22
CA ASP A 99 9.12 -10.82 -4.20
C ASP A 99 7.86 -10.81 -3.30
N LYS A 100 6.68 -10.51 -3.88
CA LYS A 100 5.40 -10.36 -3.16
C LYS A 100 5.38 -9.22 -2.13
N LYS A 101 6.33 -8.28 -2.23
CA LYS A 101 6.41 -7.06 -1.41
C LYS A 101 6.28 -5.83 -2.29
N LEU A 102 5.57 -4.82 -1.81
CA LEU A 102 5.47 -3.53 -2.49
C LEU A 102 6.77 -2.76 -2.24
N THR A 103 7.42 -2.32 -3.31
CA THR A 103 8.66 -1.55 -3.28
C THR A 103 8.48 -0.24 -4.04
N ILE A 104 8.99 0.86 -3.51
CA ILE A 104 9.03 2.16 -4.14
C ILE A 104 10.43 2.35 -4.73
N GLU A 105 10.50 2.38 -6.05
CA GLU A 105 11.72 2.76 -6.79
C GLU A 105 11.82 4.28 -6.95
N GLU A 106 13.06 4.76 -7.01
CA GLU A 106 13.39 6.18 -7.09
C GLU A 106 12.66 7.02 -6.02
N PRO A 107 12.64 6.59 -4.74
CA PRO A 107 11.82 7.23 -3.73
C PRO A 107 12.33 8.63 -3.40
N LYS A 108 11.47 9.63 -3.58
CA LYS A 108 11.63 10.96 -3.03
C LYS A 108 10.91 11.04 -1.70
N VAL A 109 11.68 11.17 -0.62
CA VAL A 109 11.17 11.18 0.75
C VAL A 109 11.11 12.61 1.29
N GLU A 110 9.97 13.00 1.83
CA GLU A 110 9.72 14.26 2.50
C GLU A 110 9.21 13.96 3.91
N ILE A 111 10.06 14.19 4.93
CA ILE A 111 9.64 14.03 6.33
C ILE A 111 8.74 15.20 6.70
N LYS A 112 7.56 14.90 7.28
CA LYS A 112 6.67 15.90 7.84
C LYS A 112 7.24 16.39 9.17
N LYS A 113 7.34 17.71 9.32
CA LYS A 113 7.80 18.36 10.55
C LYS A 113 6.69 18.40 11.59
#